data_AF-A0A3M1AK91-F1
#
_entry.id   AF-A0A3M1AK91-F1
#
_cell.length_a   1.000
_cell.length_b   1.000
_cell.length_c   1.000
_cell.angle_alpha   90.00
_cell.angle_beta   90.00
_cell.angle_gamma   90.00
#
_symmetry.space_group_name_H-M   'P 1'
#
loop_
_entity.id
_entity.type
_entity.pdbx_description
1 polymer ?
#
loop_
_entity_poly.entity_id
_entity_poly.type
_entity_poly.pdbx_seq_one_letter_code
_entity_poly.pdbx_strand_id
1 'polypeptide(L)'
;ALLHGACVVGQQDWYPRFTFVAEGRGWGAGATLSLRVPETATIVPGGTFDDLVREGWITVTSPVPYAAEAHPAEGGAWGVTVHFPSPFPRWGRFVLNFARPLLPRQAGRHPIEAALDADGDGTFAPVRGHPVIEIRPAIRLRVPNLVGTKAPFPATLEIDTGRPEAPFTGTLDLTSSDPAAVLPEALTLTPEDRGRASFTARLATEGAMELIVTARRDPRIVHSVRVPVLSDPPPFGLYFGDTHGHTAFSDGRGTPEEYYRIGRDVEGLDFCILTDHDYLLSGEKWRKLQEIADRFDDPGRFVTMAAFEWSSKFGDKNVYLPGKAHPLFPRNAPRSDHPEGLFAAYRNFEALLIPHHPMSAFRPTDWRFHDPRLQRLVEIYSLHGRSEFYANPNPITPRTPPDQKYTTPQS
;
A
#
# COMPACT_ATOMS: atom_id res chain seq x y z
N ALA A 1 -7.01 -13.05 34.30
CA ALA A 1 -6.94 -13.73 32.99
C ALA A 1 -5.50 -13.69 32.48
N LEU A 2 -5.13 -14.58 31.57
CA LEU A 2 -3.95 -14.40 30.73
C LEU A 2 -4.45 -13.90 29.38
N LEU A 3 -3.95 -12.74 28.94
CA LEU A 3 -4.07 -12.34 27.55
C LEU A 3 -2.77 -12.78 26.90
N HIS A 4 -2.84 -13.70 25.95
CA HIS A 4 -1.69 -14.03 25.12
C HIS A 4 -1.97 -13.51 23.71
N GLY A 5 -1.03 -12.75 23.17
CA GLY A 5 -1.05 -12.33 21.78
C GLY A 5 -0.20 -13.28 20.95
N ALA A 6 -0.76 -13.78 19.85
CA ALA A 6 0.03 -14.28 18.74
C ALA A 6 -0.17 -13.30 17.58
N CYS A 7 0.92 -12.69 17.12
CA CYS A 7 0.94 -12.11 15.78
C CYS A 7 1.10 -13.29 14.82
N VAL A 8 0.00 -13.72 14.19
CA VAL A 8 0.06 -14.75 13.17
C VAL A 8 -0.07 -14.03 11.83
N VAL A 9 1.03 -13.94 11.10
CA VAL A 9 0.97 -13.66 9.66
C VAL A 9 0.49 -14.98 9.03
N GLY A 10 -0.78 -15.05 8.67
CA GLY A 10 -1.34 -16.25 8.02
C GLY A 10 -0.62 -16.48 6.70
N GLN A 11 -0.36 -17.74 6.33
CA GLN A 11 0.32 -18.09 5.06
C GLN A 11 -0.47 -17.66 3.78
N GLN A 12 -1.68 -17.11 3.94
CA GLN A 12 -2.53 -16.58 2.87
C GLN A 12 -3.05 -15.16 3.16
N ASP A 13 -2.64 -14.55 4.28
CA ASP A 13 -3.09 -13.22 4.68
C ASP A 13 -1.94 -12.23 4.54
N TRP A 14 -2.08 -11.30 3.59
CA TRP A 14 -1.09 -10.24 3.33
C TRP A 14 -1.04 -9.18 4.45
N TYR A 15 -2.01 -9.19 5.38
CA TYR A 15 -2.07 -8.27 6.52
C TYR A 15 -1.73 -8.98 7.84
N PRO A 16 -0.91 -8.36 8.72
CA PRO A 16 -0.73 -8.83 10.07
C PRO A 16 -2.08 -8.94 10.80
N ARG A 17 -2.43 -10.14 11.26
CA ARG A 17 -3.57 -10.34 12.15
C ARG A 17 -3.09 -10.34 13.60
N PHE A 18 -3.65 -9.44 14.40
CA PHE A 18 -3.45 -9.46 15.85
C PHE A 18 -4.56 -10.27 16.51
N THR A 19 -4.23 -11.45 16.98
CA THR A 19 -5.14 -12.32 17.72
C THR A 19 -4.95 -12.11 19.22
N PHE A 20 -5.99 -11.59 19.88
CA PHE A 20 -6.05 -11.51 21.32
C PHE A 20 -6.80 -12.72 21.84
N VAL A 21 -6.14 -13.51 22.67
CA VAL A 21 -6.73 -14.68 23.30
C VAL A 21 -6.85 -14.42 24.78
N ALA A 22 -8.08 -14.25 25.26
CA ALA A 22 -8.36 -14.22 26.69
C ALA A 22 -8.72 -15.62 27.16
N GLU A 23 -7.86 -16.19 28.01
CA GLU A 23 -8.02 -17.51 28.62
C GLU A 23 -7.81 -17.40 30.13
N GLY A 24 -8.49 -18.26 30.92
CA GLY A 24 -8.29 -18.25 32.37
C GLY A 24 -9.30 -19.02 33.19
N ARG A 25 -9.37 -18.64 34.47
CA ARG A 25 -10.14 -19.30 35.54
C ARG A 25 -11.68 -19.20 35.39
N GLY A 26 -12.18 -18.63 34.29
CA GLY A 26 -13.58 -18.25 34.11
C GLY A 26 -13.90 -16.91 34.81
N TRP A 27 -14.86 -16.17 34.28
CA TRP A 27 -15.29 -14.85 34.79
C TRP A 27 -16.78 -14.88 35.11
N GLY A 28 -17.23 -14.02 36.02
CA GLY A 28 -18.63 -13.90 36.41
C GLY A 28 -19.52 -13.38 35.28
N ALA A 29 -20.84 -13.44 35.50
CA ALA A 29 -21.79 -12.74 34.65
C ALA A 29 -21.62 -11.22 34.82
N GLY A 30 -21.70 -10.46 33.74
CA GLY A 30 -21.47 -9.00 33.76
C GLY A 30 -19.99 -8.60 33.62
N ALA A 31 -19.09 -9.57 33.47
CA ALA A 31 -17.67 -9.28 33.28
C ALA A 31 -17.42 -8.38 32.06
N THR A 32 -16.47 -7.46 32.19
CA THR A 32 -16.14 -6.48 31.16
C THR A 32 -14.64 -6.47 30.87
N LEU A 33 -14.26 -6.76 29.63
CA LEU A 33 -12.90 -6.65 29.12
C LEU A 33 -12.73 -5.32 28.40
N SER A 34 -11.77 -4.52 28.83
CA SER A 34 -11.37 -3.27 28.17
C SER A 34 -10.00 -3.43 27.53
N LEU A 35 -9.87 -3.01 26.26
CA LEU A 35 -8.64 -3.01 25.49
C LEU A 35 -8.35 -1.60 24.98
N ARG A 36 -7.11 -1.14 25.11
CA ARG A 36 -6.64 0.11 24.50
C ARG A 36 -5.74 -0.22 23.32
N VAL A 37 -6.25 0.02 22.12
CA VAL A 37 -5.58 -0.28 20.84
C VAL A 37 -5.02 1.02 20.27
N PRO A 38 -3.74 1.07 19.82
CA PRO A 38 -3.20 2.27 19.18
C PRO A 38 -4.02 2.71 17.96
N GLU A 39 -4.22 4.02 17.79
CA GLU A 39 -4.97 4.55 16.65
C GLU A 39 -4.18 4.49 15.34
N THR A 40 -4.92 4.32 14.23
CA THR A 40 -4.52 4.88 12.94
C THR A 40 -5.59 5.83 12.43
N ALA A 41 -5.15 6.80 11.63
CA ALA A 41 -5.96 7.89 11.06
C ALA A 41 -7.11 7.46 10.12
N THR A 42 -7.54 6.20 10.13
CA THR A 42 -8.48 5.65 9.13
C THR A 42 -9.57 4.77 9.71
N ILE A 43 -9.74 4.71 11.04
CA ILE A 43 -11.06 4.38 11.57
C ILE A 43 -11.92 5.61 11.33
N VAL A 44 -12.98 5.44 10.53
CA VAL A 44 -13.94 6.51 10.25
C VAL A 44 -14.38 7.12 11.58
N PRO A 45 -14.14 8.41 11.84
CA PRO A 45 -14.54 9.04 13.10
C PRO A 45 -16.03 8.78 13.35
N GLY A 46 -16.36 8.04 14.41
CA GLY A 46 -17.73 7.73 14.80
C GLY A 46 -18.31 6.38 14.33
N GLY A 47 -17.52 5.47 13.78
CA GLY A 47 -17.97 4.09 13.52
C GLY A 47 -18.19 3.29 14.81
N THR A 48 -19.23 2.46 14.85
CA THR A 48 -19.47 1.52 15.96
C THR A 48 -18.64 0.26 15.81
N PHE A 49 -18.46 -0.50 16.89
CA PHE A 49 -17.79 -1.81 16.83
C PHE A 49 -18.49 -2.76 15.84
N ASP A 50 -19.82 -2.70 15.74
CA ASP A 50 -20.60 -3.48 14.78
C ASP A 50 -20.30 -3.09 13.33
N ASP A 51 -20.05 -1.81 13.06
CA ASP A 51 -19.62 -1.36 11.74
C ASP A 51 -18.25 -1.93 11.38
N LEU A 52 -17.31 -1.92 12.34
CA LEU A 52 -15.98 -2.51 12.17
C LEU A 52 -16.05 -4.02 11.88
N VAL A 53 -16.96 -4.75 12.55
CA VAL A 53 -17.18 -6.18 12.30
C VAL A 53 -17.82 -6.39 10.93
N ARG A 54 -18.87 -5.63 10.59
CA ARG A 54 -19.59 -5.74 9.31
C ARG A 54 -18.69 -5.44 8.10
N GLU A 55 -17.80 -4.48 8.24
CA GLU A 55 -16.81 -4.11 7.23
C GLU A 55 -15.57 -5.02 7.23
N GLY A 56 -15.50 -5.99 8.16
CA GLY A 56 -14.45 -7.00 8.21
C GLY A 56 -13.12 -6.50 8.78
N TRP A 57 -13.09 -5.34 9.45
CA TRP A 57 -11.91 -4.86 10.18
C TRP A 57 -11.59 -5.72 11.39
N ILE A 58 -12.63 -6.22 12.05
CA ILE A 58 -12.54 -7.02 13.27
C ILE A 58 -13.32 -8.31 13.08
N THR A 59 -12.77 -9.43 13.57
CA THR A 59 -13.53 -10.68 13.73
C THR A 59 -13.49 -11.09 15.19
N VAL A 60 -14.64 -11.48 15.73
CA VAL A 60 -14.77 -11.93 17.12
C VAL A 60 -15.21 -13.39 17.15
N THR A 61 -14.59 -14.20 18.01
CA THR A 61 -15.06 -15.54 18.35
C THR A 61 -15.19 -15.64 19.86
N SER A 62 -16.39 -16.02 20.34
CA SER A 62 -16.68 -16.14 21.76
C SER A 62 -17.52 -17.40 22.00
N PRO A 63 -17.28 -18.17 23.09
CA PRO A 63 -18.12 -19.31 23.48
C PRO A 63 -19.44 -18.88 24.14
N VAL A 64 -19.60 -17.58 24.45
CA VAL A 64 -20.79 -17.01 25.10
C VAL A 64 -21.24 -15.74 24.37
N PRO A 65 -22.51 -15.33 24.50
CA PRO A 65 -22.97 -14.04 24.02
C PRO A 65 -22.13 -12.90 24.60
N TYR A 66 -21.97 -11.83 23.82
CA TYR A 66 -21.24 -10.63 24.22
C TYR A 66 -21.90 -9.39 23.59
N ALA A 67 -21.64 -8.23 24.17
CA ALA A 67 -21.87 -6.93 23.56
C ALA A 67 -20.54 -6.18 23.54
N ALA A 68 -20.25 -5.43 22.49
CA ALA A 68 -18.99 -4.71 22.39
C ALA A 68 -19.19 -3.32 21.80
N GLU A 69 -18.35 -2.39 22.24
CA GLU A 69 -18.33 -1.01 21.76
C GLU A 69 -16.89 -0.54 21.54
N ALA A 70 -16.72 0.38 20.59
CA ALA A 70 -15.47 1.07 20.33
C ALA A 70 -15.68 2.56 20.60
N HIS A 71 -14.72 3.20 21.25
CA HIS A 71 -14.77 4.62 21.58
C HIS A 71 -13.38 5.27 21.47
N PRO A 72 -13.30 6.57 21.18
CA PRO A 72 -12.04 7.30 21.25
C PRO A 72 -11.46 7.23 22.67
N ALA A 73 -10.16 6.98 22.78
CA ALA A 73 -9.42 7.00 24.03
C ALA A 73 -8.34 8.09 24.00
N GLU A 74 -7.88 8.52 25.18
CA GLU A 74 -6.84 9.54 25.30
C GLU A 74 -5.55 9.12 24.58
N GLY A 75 -4.81 10.11 24.07
CA GLY A 75 -3.49 9.91 23.47
C GLY A 75 -3.51 9.32 22.05
N GLY A 76 -4.63 9.46 21.33
CA GLY A 76 -4.76 8.92 19.97
C GLY A 76 -4.79 7.39 19.98
N ALA A 77 -5.70 6.83 20.76
CA ALA A 77 -5.94 5.39 20.85
C ALA A 77 -7.45 5.12 20.74
N TRP A 78 -7.80 3.88 20.43
CA TRP A 78 -9.17 3.38 20.48
C TRP A 78 -9.36 2.48 21.69
N GLY A 79 -10.39 2.77 22.48
CA GLY A 79 -10.88 1.87 23.51
C GLY A 79 -11.86 0.87 22.89
N VAL A 80 -11.70 -0.41 23.17
CA VAL A 80 -12.66 -1.47 22.85
C VAL A 80 -13.12 -2.09 24.17
N THR A 81 -14.41 -1.99 24.45
CA THR A 81 -15.02 -2.62 25.63
C THR A 81 -15.87 -3.79 25.17
N VAL A 82 -15.69 -4.95 25.80
CA VAL A 82 -16.47 -6.16 25.55
C VAL A 82 -17.12 -6.62 26.85
N HIS A 83 -18.45 -6.59 26.88
CA HIS A 83 -19.28 -7.00 27.99
C HIS A 83 -19.82 -8.41 27.78
N PHE A 84 -19.70 -9.25 28.82
CA PHE A 84 -20.15 -10.65 28.82
C PHE A 84 -21.36 -10.82 29.76
N PRO A 85 -22.61 -10.83 29.24
CA PRO A 85 -23.81 -10.96 30.07
C PRO A 85 -23.95 -12.33 30.75
N SER A 86 -23.23 -13.35 30.29
CA SER A 86 -23.22 -14.69 30.87
C SER A 86 -21.84 -15.05 31.40
N PRO A 87 -21.73 -15.93 32.43
CA PRO A 87 -20.44 -16.34 32.96
C PRO A 87 -19.53 -16.90 31.86
N PHE A 88 -18.31 -16.38 31.79
CA PHE A 88 -17.33 -16.85 30.83
C PHE A 88 -16.69 -18.16 31.33
N PRO A 89 -16.76 -19.26 30.58
CA PRO A 89 -16.35 -20.56 31.09
C PRO A 89 -14.85 -20.61 31.37
N ARG A 90 -14.47 -21.42 32.37
CA ARG A 90 -13.06 -21.75 32.62
C ARG A 90 -12.48 -22.44 31.38
N TRP A 91 -11.30 -22.01 30.93
CA TRP A 91 -10.70 -22.42 29.65
C TRP A 91 -11.50 -22.04 28.40
N GLY A 92 -12.56 -21.22 28.54
CA GLY A 92 -13.18 -20.55 27.41
C GLY A 92 -12.15 -19.69 26.68
N ARG A 93 -12.35 -19.54 25.37
CA ARG A 93 -11.44 -18.79 24.52
C ARG A 93 -12.19 -17.66 23.82
N PHE A 94 -11.89 -16.42 24.19
CA PHE A 94 -12.35 -15.24 23.46
C PHE A 94 -11.24 -14.83 22.50
N VAL A 95 -11.56 -14.76 21.22
CA VAL A 95 -10.64 -14.34 20.16
C VAL A 95 -11.14 -13.06 19.53
N LEU A 96 -10.32 -12.02 19.64
CA LEU A 96 -10.50 -10.79 18.88
C LEU A 96 -9.39 -10.74 17.82
N ASN A 97 -9.74 -10.67 16.54
CA ASN A 97 -8.76 -10.45 15.47
C ASN A 97 -9.00 -9.11 14.81
N PHE A 98 -7.91 -8.42 14.49
CA PHE A 98 -7.93 -7.23 13.64
C PHE A 98 -7.36 -7.64 12.27
N ALA A 99 -8.17 -7.58 11.21
CA ALA A 99 -7.84 -8.11 9.88
C ALA A 99 -7.10 -7.10 8.98
N ARG A 100 -7.11 -5.81 9.35
CA ARG A 100 -6.34 -4.74 8.72
C ARG A 100 -5.65 -3.99 9.85
N PRO A 101 -4.38 -4.25 10.13
CA PRO A 101 -3.82 -3.80 11.37
C PRO A 101 -3.76 -2.27 11.37
N LEU A 102 -4.32 -1.73 12.46
CA LEU A 102 -4.10 -0.39 12.96
C LEU A 102 -2.65 -0.31 13.44
N LEU A 103 -1.67 -0.49 12.56
CA LEU A 103 -0.28 -0.39 12.96
C LEU A 103 0.01 1.06 13.29
N PRO A 104 0.51 1.36 14.51
CA PRO A 104 1.11 2.65 14.78
C PRO A 104 2.04 3.07 13.62
N ARG A 105 2.02 4.33 13.21
CA ARG A 105 2.91 4.77 12.12
C ARG A 105 4.38 4.81 12.54
N GLN A 106 4.64 4.71 13.84
CA GLN A 106 5.94 4.91 14.45
C GLN A 106 6.60 3.57 14.76
N ALA A 107 7.88 3.45 14.46
CA ALA A 107 8.71 2.39 14.99
C ALA A 107 8.75 2.46 16.52
N GLY A 108 8.83 1.31 17.17
CA GLY A 108 8.83 1.17 18.61
C GLY A 108 7.93 0.02 19.07
N ARG A 109 7.83 -0.07 20.40
CA ARG A 109 6.97 -1.04 21.09
C ARG A 109 5.71 -0.34 21.54
N HIS A 110 4.58 -0.82 21.04
CA HIS A 110 3.26 -0.27 21.33
C HIS A 110 2.48 -1.32 22.12
N PRO A 111 2.46 -1.22 23.47
CA PRO A 111 1.71 -2.14 24.29
C PRO A 111 0.22 -1.94 24.07
N ILE A 112 -0.52 -3.04 24.06
CA ILE A 112 -1.98 -2.99 24.07
C ILE A 112 -2.42 -3.22 25.50
N GLU A 113 -2.80 -2.12 26.15
CA GLU A 113 -3.23 -2.14 27.54
C GLU A 113 -4.57 -2.87 27.60
N ALA A 114 -4.71 -3.75 28.59
CA ALA A 114 -5.91 -4.54 28.79
C ALA A 114 -6.25 -4.57 30.26
N ALA A 115 -7.51 -4.33 30.57
CA ALA A 115 -8.06 -4.38 31.92
C ALA A 115 -9.33 -5.22 31.93
N LEU A 116 -9.57 -5.92 33.04
CA LEU A 116 -10.69 -6.83 33.20
C LEU A 116 -11.40 -6.51 34.52
N ASP A 117 -12.68 -6.21 34.42
CA ASP A 117 -13.65 -6.35 35.49
C ASP A 117 -14.23 -7.78 35.39
N ALA A 118 -13.85 -8.65 36.33
CA ALA A 118 -14.11 -10.08 36.22
C ALA A 118 -15.46 -10.52 36.80
N ASP A 119 -16.10 -9.69 37.62
CA ASP A 119 -17.35 -9.96 38.32
C ASP A 119 -18.44 -8.92 38.06
N GLY A 120 -18.16 -7.90 37.25
CA GLY A 120 -19.12 -6.89 36.82
C GLY A 120 -19.38 -5.83 37.87
N ASP A 121 -18.48 -5.65 38.84
CA ASP A 121 -18.65 -4.70 39.95
C ASP A 121 -18.16 -3.28 39.61
N GLY A 122 -17.58 -3.09 38.42
CA GLY A 122 -16.98 -1.84 37.94
C GLY A 122 -15.50 -1.67 38.30
N THR A 123 -14.88 -2.62 38.98
CA THR A 123 -13.47 -2.58 39.38
C THR A 123 -12.60 -3.31 38.38
N PHE A 124 -11.83 -2.55 37.61
CA PHE A 124 -10.93 -3.10 36.61
C PHE A 124 -9.56 -3.45 37.18
N ALA A 125 -9.08 -4.66 36.90
CA ALA A 125 -7.71 -5.07 37.16
C ALA A 125 -6.92 -5.21 35.85
N PRO A 126 -5.64 -4.78 35.80
CA PRO A 126 -4.82 -4.97 34.62
C PRO A 126 -4.64 -6.46 34.32
N VAL A 127 -4.80 -6.84 33.06
CA VAL A 127 -4.58 -8.21 32.60
C VAL A 127 -3.07 -8.46 32.47
N ARG A 128 -2.54 -9.47 33.17
CA ARG A 128 -1.11 -9.80 33.08
C ARG A 128 -0.76 -10.32 31.69
N GLY A 129 0.36 -9.84 31.12
CA GLY A 129 0.92 -10.33 29.85
C GLY A 129 0.51 -9.55 28.60
N HIS A 130 0.40 -8.22 28.67
CA HIS A 130 0.00 -7.38 27.54
C HIS A 130 0.74 -7.72 26.24
N PRO A 131 0.01 -7.97 25.13
CA PRO A 131 0.62 -8.08 23.83
C PRO A 131 1.23 -6.74 23.42
N VAL A 132 2.35 -6.82 22.71
CA VAL A 132 3.09 -5.65 22.23
C VAL A 132 3.19 -5.73 20.72
N ILE A 133 2.77 -4.68 20.04
CA ILE A 133 3.08 -4.48 18.63
C ILE A 133 4.49 -3.88 18.57
N GLU A 134 5.46 -4.62 18.03
CA GLU A 134 6.79 -4.10 17.73
C GLU A 134 6.86 -3.72 16.26
N ILE A 135 6.96 -2.43 15.97
CA ILE A 135 7.22 -1.91 14.63
C ILE A 135 8.69 -1.54 14.58
N ARG A 136 9.43 -2.16 13.67
CA ARG A 136 10.85 -1.87 13.51
C ARG A 136 11.02 -0.71 12.53
N PRO A 137 12.10 0.09 12.68
CA PRO A 137 12.48 1.01 11.63
C PRO A 137 12.58 0.31 10.27
N ALA A 138 12.11 0.97 9.22
CA ALA A 138 12.13 0.43 7.87
C ALA A 138 13.24 1.09 7.06
N ILE A 139 14.16 0.28 6.51
CA ILE A 139 15.17 0.77 5.58
C ILE A 139 14.54 0.79 4.18
N ARG A 140 14.58 1.94 3.52
CA ARG A 140 14.33 2.11 2.09
C ARG A 140 15.68 2.28 1.39
N LEU A 141 16.05 1.33 0.54
CA LEU A 141 17.28 1.40 -0.26
C LEU A 141 16.92 1.68 -1.72
N ARG A 142 17.40 2.79 -2.27
CA ARG A 142 17.26 3.15 -3.67
C ARG A 142 18.57 2.94 -4.41
N VAL A 143 18.50 2.16 -5.47
CA VAL A 143 19.60 1.82 -6.38
C VAL A 143 19.06 1.86 -7.81
N PRO A 144 19.90 2.00 -8.84
CA PRO A 144 19.43 1.87 -10.21
C PRO A 144 18.80 0.50 -10.45
N ASN A 145 17.74 0.47 -11.26
CA ASN A 145 17.03 -0.74 -11.63
C ASN A 145 17.87 -1.73 -12.44
N LEU A 146 18.95 -1.24 -13.04
CA LEU A 146 19.88 -2.01 -13.86
C LEU A 146 21.24 -1.32 -13.85
N VAL A 147 22.32 -2.09 -13.74
CA VAL A 147 23.68 -1.55 -13.74
C VAL A 147 24.60 -2.34 -14.69
N GLY A 148 25.56 -1.64 -15.28
CA GLY A 148 26.62 -2.28 -16.05
C GLY A 148 27.64 -2.98 -15.16
N THR A 149 28.18 -4.11 -15.60
CA THR A 149 29.24 -4.81 -14.88
C THR A 149 30.44 -3.89 -14.63
N LYS A 150 30.89 -3.82 -13.37
CA LYS A 150 31.99 -2.96 -12.87
C LYS A 150 31.75 -1.45 -13.03
N ALA A 151 30.56 -1.00 -13.42
CA ALA A 151 30.22 0.42 -13.40
C ALA A 151 29.90 0.84 -11.95
N PRO A 152 30.50 1.92 -11.42
CA PRO A 152 30.07 2.50 -10.16
C PRO A 152 28.68 3.13 -10.32
N PHE A 153 27.84 3.01 -9.29
CA PHE A 153 26.52 3.64 -9.26
C PHE A 153 26.20 4.23 -7.88
N PRO A 154 25.41 5.32 -7.84
CA PRO A 154 24.95 5.89 -6.57
C PRO A 154 23.85 5.01 -5.96
N ALA A 155 23.90 4.88 -4.64
CA ALA A 155 22.85 4.30 -3.83
C ALA A 155 22.48 5.28 -2.72
N THR A 156 21.19 5.39 -2.42
CA THR A 156 20.70 6.22 -1.31
C THR A 156 19.86 5.36 -0.39
N LEU A 157 19.98 5.57 0.91
CA LEU A 157 19.14 4.92 1.90
C LEU A 157 18.43 5.93 2.78
N GLU A 158 17.23 5.56 3.22
CA GLU A 158 16.48 6.24 4.28
C GLU A 158 16.03 5.19 5.29
N ILE A 159 16.13 5.51 6.58
CA ILE A 159 15.60 4.68 7.65
C ILE A 159 14.45 5.41 8.33
N ASP A 160 13.25 4.93 8.04
CA ASP A 160 12.01 5.46 8.56
C ASP A 160 11.75 4.88 9.95
N THR A 161 11.90 5.72 10.98
CA THR A 161 11.51 5.42 12.37
C THR A 161 10.05 5.76 12.65
N GLY A 162 9.34 6.34 11.67
CA GLY A 162 8.03 6.95 11.80
C GLY A 162 7.98 8.15 12.76
N ARG A 163 9.14 8.65 13.22
CA ARG A 163 9.29 9.81 14.09
C ARG A 163 10.26 10.82 13.45
N PRO A 164 9.76 11.83 12.71
CA PRO A 164 10.61 12.83 12.07
C PRO A 164 11.57 13.56 13.02
N GLU A 165 11.16 13.74 14.28
CA GLU A 165 11.92 14.36 15.36
C GLU A 165 12.97 13.44 16.01
N ALA A 166 12.86 12.14 15.77
CA ALA A 166 13.76 11.11 16.29
C ALA A 166 14.26 10.21 15.15
N PRO A 167 15.11 10.75 14.25
CA PRO A 167 15.66 9.98 13.15
C PRO A 167 16.57 8.86 13.66
N PHE A 168 16.75 7.82 12.84
CA PHE A 168 17.66 6.74 13.15
C PHE A 168 19.11 7.26 13.26
N THR A 169 19.81 6.82 14.31
CA THR A 169 21.25 7.01 14.49
C THR A 169 21.91 5.68 14.80
N GLY A 170 23.12 5.48 14.29
CA GLY A 170 23.84 4.21 14.45
C GLY A 170 24.57 3.77 13.21
N THR A 171 25.16 2.57 13.28
CA THR A 171 25.96 2.00 12.19
C THR A 171 25.17 0.95 11.43
N LEU A 172 25.25 1.02 10.11
CA LEU A 172 24.69 0.08 9.14
C LEU A 172 25.85 -0.68 8.49
N ASP A 173 25.76 -1.99 8.47
CA ASP A 173 26.67 -2.87 7.74
C ASP A 173 26.10 -3.13 6.34
N LEU A 174 26.96 -3.07 5.32
CA LEU A 174 26.58 -3.25 3.93
C LEU A 174 27.24 -4.50 3.37
N THR A 175 26.45 -5.39 2.80
CA THR A 175 26.96 -6.63 2.19
C THR A 175 26.30 -6.87 0.83
N SER A 176 26.87 -7.78 0.06
CA SER A 176 26.32 -8.21 -1.24
C SER A 176 26.47 -9.71 -1.44
N SER A 177 25.57 -10.29 -2.25
CA SER A 177 25.75 -11.62 -2.79
C SER A 177 26.83 -11.69 -3.88
N ASP A 178 27.26 -10.54 -4.43
CA ASP A 178 28.35 -10.47 -5.40
C ASP A 178 29.72 -10.51 -4.69
N PRO A 179 30.53 -11.57 -4.89
CA PRO A 179 31.82 -11.73 -4.21
C PRO A 179 32.87 -10.69 -4.62
N ALA A 180 32.64 -9.98 -5.74
CA ALA A 180 33.53 -8.95 -6.26
C ALA A 180 32.94 -7.54 -6.17
N ALA A 181 31.89 -7.37 -5.34
CA ALA A 181 31.32 -6.06 -5.03
C ALA A 181 32.34 -5.15 -4.34
N VAL A 182 32.26 -3.85 -4.62
CA VAL A 182 32.92 -2.81 -3.84
C VAL A 182 31.85 -1.94 -3.22
N LEU A 183 31.79 -2.00 -1.88
CA LEU A 183 30.87 -1.26 -1.02
C LEU A 183 31.67 -0.63 0.12
N PRO A 184 31.18 0.45 0.74
CA PRO A 184 31.62 0.81 2.08
C PRO A 184 31.39 -0.37 3.03
N GLU A 185 32.34 -0.64 3.94
CA GLU A 185 32.15 -1.68 4.97
C GLU A 185 30.96 -1.35 5.87
N ALA A 186 30.81 -0.07 6.22
CA ALA A 186 29.71 0.41 7.03
C ALA A 186 29.39 1.90 6.76
N LEU A 187 28.17 2.29 7.10
CA LEU A 187 27.73 3.68 7.14
C LEU A 187 27.34 4.03 8.57
N THR A 188 27.80 5.17 9.08
CA THR A 188 27.40 5.66 10.41
C THR A 188 26.52 6.89 10.25
N LEU A 189 25.30 6.80 10.77
CA LEU A 189 24.31 7.87 10.77
C LEU A 189 24.31 8.62 12.11
N THR A 190 24.46 9.93 12.01
CA THR A 190 24.36 10.92 13.08
C THR A 190 22.98 11.59 13.07
N PRO A 191 22.57 12.32 14.13
CA PRO A 191 21.32 13.07 14.13
C PRO A 191 21.18 14.04 12.94
N GLU A 192 22.29 14.63 12.50
CA GLU A 192 22.37 15.57 11.38
C GLU A 192 21.99 14.94 10.05
N ASP A 193 22.25 13.64 9.88
CA ASP A 193 21.93 12.87 8.67
C ASP A 193 20.42 12.61 8.52
N ARG A 194 19.64 12.82 9.57
CA ARG A 194 18.18 12.61 9.61
C ARG A 194 17.76 11.23 9.07
N GLY A 195 18.54 10.19 9.42
CA GLY A 195 18.27 8.81 9.02
C GLY A 195 18.53 8.53 7.55
N ARG A 196 19.23 9.41 6.82
CA ARG A 196 19.52 9.27 5.39
C ARG A 196 21.01 9.16 5.13
N ALA A 197 21.40 8.35 4.16
CA ALA A 197 22.78 8.33 3.66
C ALA A 197 22.81 8.10 2.16
N SER A 198 23.95 8.44 1.55
CA SER A 198 24.28 8.11 0.18
C SER A 198 25.66 7.48 0.13
N PHE A 199 25.84 6.52 -0.77
CA PHE A 199 27.12 5.86 -0.99
C PHE A 199 27.24 5.45 -2.46
N THR A 200 28.47 5.12 -2.88
CA THR A 200 28.71 4.52 -4.20
C THR A 200 28.91 3.02 -4.03
N ALA A 201 28.26 2.25 -4.88
CA ALA A 201 28.42 0.81 -4.97
C ALA A 201 28.96 0.43 -6.36
N ARG A 202 29.62 -0.72 -6.45
CA ARG A 202 30.04 -1.30 -7.72
C ARG A 202 29.85 -2.81 -7.65
N LEU A 203 29.11 -3.36 -8.60
CA LEU A 203 28.90 -4.80 -8.76
C LEU A 203 29.71 -5.28 -9.97
N ALA A 204 30.30 -6.46 -9.90
CA ALA A 204 31.24 -6.99 -10.89
C ALA A 204 30.84 -8.36 -11.45
N THR A 205 29.85 -9.04 -10.87
CA THR A 205 29.33 -10.32 -11.35
C THR A 205 28.02 -10.09 -12.11
N GLU A 206 27.90 -10.66 -13.31
CA GLU A 206 26.68 -10.60 -14.12
C GLU A 206 25.56 -11.47 -13.52
N GLY A 207 24.31 -11.00 -13.61
CA GLY A 207 23.13 -11.65 -13.04
C GLY A 207 22.40 -10.77 -12.02
N ALA A 208 21.47 -11.36 -11.26
CA ALA A 208 20.74 -10.66 -10.20
C ALA A 208 21.54 -10.69 -8.89
N MET A 209 22.18 -9.58 -8.55
CA MET A 209 22.99 -9.45 -7.34
C MET A 209 22.19 -8.79 -6.23
N GLU A 210 22.25 -9.35 -5.03
CA GLU A 210 21.59 -8.79 -3.86
C GLU A 210 22.51 -7.81 -3.13
N LEU A 211 21.98 -6.65 -2.76
CA LEU A 211 22.58 -5.72 -1.81
C LEU A 211 21.78 -5.76 -0.52
N ILE A 212 22.46 -5.87 0.62
CA ILE A 212 21.84 -6.02 1.93
C ILE A 212 22.38 -4.92 2.84
N VAL A 213 21.47 -4.23 3.54
CA VAL A 213 21.80 -3.23 4.56
C VAL A 213 21.21 -3.70 5.88
N THR A 214 22.05 -3.80 6.90
CA THR A 214 21.67 -4.31 8.23
C THR A 214 22.10 -3.35 9.32
N ALA A 215 21.22 -3.00 10.27
CA ALA A 215 21.63 -2.23 11.43
C ALA A 215 22.47 -3.08 12.40
N ARG A 216 23.70 -2.65 12.68
CA ARG A 216 24.68 -3.42 13.45
C ARG A 216 24.20 -3.75 14.87
N ARG A 217 23.49 -2.81 15.52
CA ARG A 217 22.99 -2.97 16.89
C ARG A 217 21.67 -3.74 16.98
N ASP A 218 20.93 -3.83 15.88
CA ASP A 218 19.68 -4.59 15.80
C ASP A 218 19.57 -5.23 14.40
N PRO A 219 20.12 -6.44 14.19
CA PRO A 219 20.17 -7.07 12.88
C PRO A 219 18.79 -7.47 12.33
N ARG A 220 17.73 -7.26 13.11
CA ARG A 220 16.34 -7.43 12.68
C ARG A 220 15.85 -6.21 11.87
N ILE A 221 16.57 -5.09 11.92
CA ILE A 221 16.41 -3.94 11.03
C ILE A 221 17.32 -4.21 9.83
N VAL A 222 16.76 -4.85 8.82
CA VAL A 222 17.47 -5.29 7.62
C VAL A 222 16.59 -5.07 6.40
N HIS A 223 17.21 -4.75 5.28
CA HIS A 223 16.55 -4.67 3.99
C HIS A 223 17.50 -5.16 2.90
N SER A 224 16.94 -5.76 1.85
CA SER A 224 17.70 -6.16 0.69
C SER A 224 16.99 -5.79 -0.61
N VAL A 225 17.80 -5.51 -1.64
CA VAL A 225 17.33 -5.23 -3.00
C VAL A 225 18.14 -6.08 -3.98
N ARG A 226 17.49 -6.59 -5.02
CA ARG A 226 18.16 -7.29 -6.12
C ARG A 226 18.38 -6.34 -7.28
N VAL A 227 19.62 -6.27 -7.75
CA VAL A 227 20.06 -5.42 -8.85
C VAL A 227 20.47 -6.32 -10.03
N PRO A 228 19.77 -6.24 -11.17
CA PRO A 228 20.25 -6.78 -12.43
C PRO A 228 21.58 -6.13 -12.84
N VAL A 229 22.61 -6.96 -12.98
CA VAL A 229 23.94 -6.58 -13.48
C VAL A 229 24.15 -7.20 -14.85
N LEU A 230 24.39 -6.39 -15.87
CA LEU A 230 24.61 -6.85 -17.24
C LEU A 230 25.98 -6.41 -17.77
N SER A 231 26.65 -7.30 -18.49
CA SER A 231 27.91 -6.99 -19.15
C SER A 231 27.73 -6.05 -20.36
N ASP A 232 26.60 -6.20 -21.05
CA ASP A 232 26.16 -5.37 -22.18
C ASP A 232 24.72 -4.87 -21.93
N PRO A 233 24.55 -3.74 -21.22
CA PRO A 233 23.23 -3.23 -20.89
C PRO A 233 22.48 -2.77 -22.15
N PRO A 234 21.16 -2.94 -22.22
CA PRO A 234 20.36 -2.49 -23.36
C PRO A 234 20.46 -0.97 -23.56
N PRO A 235 20.20 -0.46 -24.78
CA PRO A 235 20.24 0.98 -25.07
C PRO A 235 19.15 1.77 -24.32
N PHE A 236 18.14 1.09 -23.78
CA PHE A 236 17.08 1.66 -22.94
C PHE A 236 17.25 1.19 -21.50
N GLY A 237 17.00 2.09 -20.54
CA GLY A 237 16.99 1.74 -19.12
C GLY A 237 15.81 0.85 -18.73
N LEU A 238 15.90 0.23 -17.55
CA LEU A 238 14.77 -0.41 -16.87
C LEU A 238 14.12 0.63 -15.95
N TYR A 239 12.81 0.82 -16.08
CA TYR A 239 12.04 1.81 -15.32
C TYR A 239 10.80 1.16 -14.72
N PHE A 240 10.48 1.52 -13.49
CA PHE A 240 9.27 1.10 -12.78
C PHE A 240 8.34 2.28 -12.60
N GLY A 241 7.05 2.04 -12.79
CA GLY A 241 6.07 3.10 -12.64
C GLY A 241 4.65 2.60 -12.58
N ASP A 242 3.76 3.52 -12.26
CA ASP A 242 2.32 3.27 -12.20
C ASP A 242 1.64 4.03 -13.35
N THR A 243 0.98 3.29 -14.24
CA THR A 243 0.28 3.87 -15.39
C THR A 243 -1.23 4.00 -15.19
N HIS A 244 -1.76 3.60 -14.03
CA HIS A 244 -3.20 3.57 -13.80
C HIS A 244 -3.56 3.90 -12.34
N GLY A 245 -3.86 5.17 -12.09
CA GLY A 245 -4.32 5.64 -10.79
C GLY A 245 -5.49 6.64 -10.87
N HIS A 246 -6.34 6.63 -9.84
CA HIS A 246 -7.45 7.57 -9.67
C HIS A 246 -7.29 8.40 -8.40
N THR A 247 -7.78 9.63 -8.43
CA THR A 247 -7.76 10.58 -7.30
C THR A 247 -9.16 11.05 -6.95
N ALA A 248 -9.28 11.91 -5.94
CA ALA A 248 -10.55 12.54 -5.59
C ALA A 248 -11.15 13.41 -6.72
N PHE A 249 -10.46 13.58 -7.85
CA PHE A 249 -11.06 14.21 -9.04
C PHE A 249 -12.07 13.32 -9.74
N SER A 250 -11.96 11.99 -9.60
CA SER A 250 -12.96 11.02 -10.05
C SER A 250 -13.52 10.24 -8.86
N ASP A 251 -13.18 8.96 -8.73
CA ASP A 251 -13.65 8.11 -7.64
C ASP A 251 -12.54 7.80 -6.60
N GLY A 252 -11.27 8.09 -6.92
CA GLY A 252 -10.07 7.99 -6.09
C GLY A 252 -10.08 8.67 -4.71
N ARG A 253 -9.03 8.39 -3.93
CA ARG A 253 -8.68 9.13 -2.70
C ARG A 253 -7.43 9.96 -2.90
N GLY A 254 -7.30 11.00 -2.07
CA GLY A 254 -6.18 11.93 -2.13
C GLY A 254 -6.24 12.88 -3.32
N THR A 255 -5.34 13.84 -3.31
CA THR A 255 -5.16 14.83 -4.38
C THR A 255 -4.22 14.32 -5.46
N PRO A 256 -4.31 14.82 -6.71
CA PRO A 256 -3.34 14.51 -7.76
C PRO A 256 -1.90 14.80 -7.37
N GLU A 257 -1.64 15.87 -6.60
CA GLU A 257 -0.31 16.18 -6.10
C GLU A 257 0.21 15.16 -5.07
N GLU A 258 -0.66 14.63 -4.21
CA GLU A 258 -0.28 13.58 -3.27
C GLU A 258 0.07 12.28 -4.00
N TYR A 259 -0.69 11.91 -5.03
CA TYR A 259 -0.39 10.73 -5.85
C TYR A 259 1.03 10.80 -6.44
N TYR A 260 1.39 11.91 -7.09
CA TYR A 260 2.73 12.07 -7.65
C TYR A 260 3.83 12.16 -6.58
N ARG A 261 3.60 12.80 -5.43
CA ARG A 261 4.57 12.83 -4.32
C ARG A 261 4.81 11.44 -3.74
N ILE A 262 3.76 10.65 -3.56
CA ILE A 262 3.89 9.27 -3.07
C ILE A 262 4.70 8.46 -4.07
N GLY A 263 4.31 8.46 -5.35
CA GLY A 263 5.04 7.74 -6.40
C GLY A 263 6.51 8.11 -6.49
N ARG A 264 6.82 9.41 -6.57
CA ARG A 264 8.20 9.89 -6.75
C ARG A 264 9.05 9.85 -5.48
N ASP A 265 8.51 10.36 -4.37
CA ASP A 265 9.31 10.69 -3.19
C ASP A 265 9.28 9.55 -2.14
N VAL A 266 8.18 8.79 -2.06
CA VAL A 266 7.98 7.68 -1.10
C VAL A 266 8.28 6.33 -1.72
N GLU A 267 7.62 5.97 -2.81
CA GLU A 267 7.84 4.70 -3.51
C GLU A 267 9.12 4.75 -4.36
N GLY A 268 9.43 5.92 -4.94
CA GLY A 268 10.56 6.14 -5.86
C GLY A 268 10.41 5.39 -7.16
N LEU A 269 9.20 5.44 -7.70
CA LEU A 269 8.90 5.11 -9.09
C LEU A 269 9.58 6.12 -10.02
N ASP A 270 9.95 5.65 -11.20
CA ASP A 270 10.54 6.45 -12.28
C ASP A 270 9.47 7.24 -13.05
N PHE A 271 8.22 6.76 -13.03
CA PHE A 271 7.10 7.45 -13.66
C PHE A 271 5.77 7.12 -12.97
N CYS A 272 4.85 8.07 -13.01
CA CYS A 272 3.46 7.86 -12.64
C CYS A 272 2.54 8.58 -13.62
N ILE A 273 1.39 7.99 -13.92
CA ILE A 273 0.43 8.56 -14.85
C ILE A 273 -0.98 8.45 -14.27
N LEU A 274 -1.59 9.59 -13.98
CA LEU A 274 -2.96 9.67 -13.47
C LEU A 274 -3.99 9.49 -14.58
N THR A 275 -4.98 8.65 -14.33
CA THR A 275 -6.02 8.28 -15.29
C THR A 275 -7.42 8.40 -14.68
N ASP A 276 -7.71 9.50 -13.98
CA ASP A 276 -9.06 9.79 -13.45
C ASP A 276 -10.17 9.58 -14.51
N HIS A 277 -11.32 9.05 -14.08
CA HIS A 277 -12.43 8.73 -14.98
C HIS A 277 -12.95 9.96 -15.74
N ASP A 278 -12.94 9.88 -17.06
CA ASP A 278 -13.28 10.97 -17.99
C ASP A 278 -14.64 11.63 -17.75
N TYR A 279 -15.68 10.84 -17.47
CA TYR A 279 -17.05 11.32 -17.28
C TYR A 279 -17.26 12.09 -15.96
N LEU A 280 -16.27 12.06 -15.06
CA LEU A 280 -16.25 12.82 -13.80
C LEU A 280 -15.33 14.05 -13.86
N LEU A 281 -14.60 14.22 -14.97
CA LEU A 281 -13.72 15.36 -15.21
C LEU A 281 -14.51 16.48 -15.89
N SER A 282 -14.64 17.62 -15.19
CA SER A 282 -15.00 18.87 -15.84
C SER A 282 -13.81 19.38 -16.68
N GLY A 283 -14.07 20.30 -17.61
CA GLY A 283 -12.99 20.95 -18.37
C GLY A 283 -11.98 21.66 -17.46
N GLU A 284 -12.40 22.12 -16.29
CA GLU A 284 -11.51 22.67 -15.27
C GLU A 284 -10.63 21.62 -14.61
N LYS A 285 -11.22 20.50 -14.14
CA LYS A 285 -10.45 19.39 -13.56
C LYS A 285 -9.45 18.82 -14.56
N TRP A 286 -9.85 18.66 -15.83
CA TRP A 286 -8.97 18.17 -16.89
C TRP A 286 -7.77 19.09 -17.13
N ARG A 287 -8.01 20.41 -17.21
CA ARG A 287 -6.92 21.38 -17.32
C ARG A 287 -5.97 21.28 -16.12
N LYS A 288 -6.52 21.18 -14.92
CA LYS A 288 -5.75 21.06 -13.69
C LYS A 288 -4.93 19.76 -13.62
N LEU A 289 -5.45 18.62 -14.05
CA LEU A 289 -4.67 17.38 -14.14
C LEU A 289 -3.45 17.52 -15.05
N GLN A 290 -3.62 18.16 -16.21
CA GLN A 290 -2.52 18.42 -17.14
C GLN A 290 -1.49 19.38 -16.55
N GLU A 291 -1.92 20.49 -15.94
CA GLU A 291 -1.03 21.44 -15.26
C GLU A 291 -0.24 20.78 -14.11
N ILE A 292 -0.89 19.87 -13.37
CA ILE A 292 -0.25 19.14 -12.28
C ILE A 292 0.76 18.13 -12.82
N ALA A 293 0.42 17.36 -13.86
CA ALA A 293 1.36 16.47 -14.53
C ALA A 293 2.59 17.25 -15.02
N ASP A 294 2.38 18.31 -15.81
CA ASP A 294 3.45 19.18 -16.33
C ASP A 294 4.37 19.74 -15.24
N ARG A 295 3.84 20.02 -14.05
CA ARG A 295 4.60 20.54 -12.90
C ARG A 295 5.40 19.45 -12.17
N PHE A 296 4.91 18.21 -12.17
CA PHE A 296 5.56 17.08 -11.51
C PHE A 296 6.53 16.33 -12.40
N ASP A 297 6.41 16.48 -13.73
CA ASP A 297 7.42 16.03 -14.69
C ASP A 297 8.77 16.70 -14.39
N ASP A 298 9.77 15.87 -14.06
CA ASP A 298 11.13 16.24 -13.69
C ASP A 298 12.07 15.50 -14.65
N PRO A 299 12.40 16.08 -15.82
CA PRO A 299 13.13 15.39 -16.88
C PRO A 299 14.43 14.75 -16.39
N GLY A 300 14.59 13.46 -16.66
CA GLY A 300 15.74 12.66 -16.22
C GLY A 300 15.60 12.09 -14.80
N ARG A 301 14.51 12.37 -14.09
CA ARG A 301 14.26 11.88 -12.72
C ARG A 301 12.87 11.28 -12.49
N PHE A 302 11.82 11.91 -13.01
CA PHE A 302 10.44 11.44 -12.81
C PHE A 302 9.55 11.87 -13.96
N VAL A 303 8.94 10.91 -14.66
CA VAL A 303 8.10 11.20 -15.83
C VAL A 303 6.63 11.17 -15.47
N THR A 304 5.89 12.16 -15.95
CA THR A 304 4.42 12.15 -15.92
C THR A 304 3.87 12.56 -17.29
N MET A 305 2.57 12.35 -17.52
CA MET A 305 1.91 12.86 -18.71
C MET A 305 0.41 13.01 -18.49
N ALA A 306 -0.24 13.74 -19.39
CA ALA A 306 -1.69 13.84 -19.43
C ALA A 306 -2.28 12.47 -19.78
N ALA A 307 -3.21 11.98 -18.96
CA ALA A 307 -3.99 10.79 -19.27
C ALA A 307 -5.33 10.80 -18.54
N PHE A 308 -6.25 9.97 -19.00
CA PHE A 308 -7.54 9.73 -18.35
C PHE A 308 -8.01 8.32 -18.68
N GLU A 309 -8.90 7.77 -17.86
CA GLU A 309 -9.59 6.54 -18.20
C GLU A 309 -10.91 6.85 -18.91
N TRP A 310 -11.04 6.39 -20.15
CA TRP A 310 -12.28 6.39 -20.89
C TRP A 310 -13.14 5.22 -20.44
N SER A 311 -14.11 5.48 -19.55
CA SER A 311 -14.85 4.40 -18.86
C SER A 311 -16.19 4.10 -19.54
N SER A 312 -16.28 3.02 -20.30
CA SER A 312 -17.35 2.80 -21.27
C SER A 312 -17.95 1.40 -21.20
N LYS A 313 -19.20 1.29 -21.70
CA LYS A 313 -19.89 0.00 -21.85
C LYS A 313 -19.20 -0.97 -22.83
N PHE A 314 -18.26 -0.48 -23.63
CA PHE A 314 -17.44 -1.27 -24.56
C PHE A 314 -16.07 -1.66 -23.98
N GLY A 315 -15.93 -1.55 -22.66
CA GLY A 315 -14.69 -1.76 -21.92
C GLY A 315 -13.89 -0.47 -21.74
N ASP A 316 -13.30 -0.34 -20.56
CA ASP A 316 -12.58 0.84 -20.13
C ASP A 316 -11.18 0.89 -20.78
N LYS A 317 -10.67 2.10 -21.05
CA LYS A 317 -9.38 2.30 -21.74
C LYS A 317 -8.64 3.49 -21.12
N ASN A 318 -7.41 3.29 -20.68
CA ASN A 318 -6.54 4.42 -20.36
C ASN A 318 -6.06 5.08 -21.64
N VAL A 319 -6.25 6.39 -21.75
CA VAL A 319 -5.84 7.23 -22.87
C VAL A 319 -4.64 8.05 -22.42
N TYR A 320 -3.45 7.70 -22.93
CA TYR A 320 -2.18 8.37 -22.64
C TYR A 320 -1.85 9.38 -23.75
N LEU A 321 -1.52 10.60 -23.35
CA LEU A 321 -1.33 11.74 -24.24
C LEU A 321 0.01 12.42 -23.92
N PRO A 322 1.12 11.97 -24.56
CA PRO A 322 2.41 12.63 -24.45
C PRO A 322 2.36 14.06 -25.00
N GLY A 323 3.12 14.95 -24.37
CA GLY A 323 3.15 16.36 -24.71
C GLY A 323 2.27 17.20 -23.78
N LYS A 324 1.95 18.42 -24.22
CA LYS A 324 1.23 19.41 -23.42
C LYS A 324 -0.07 19.82 -24.09
N ALA A 325 -1.08 20.11 -23.26
CA ALA A 325 -2.37 20.66 -23.66
C ALA A 325 -3.13 19.82 -24.70
N HIS A 326 -3.92 18.86 -24.21
CA HIS A 326 -4.75 17.99 -25.02
C HIS A 326 -6.25 18.22 -24.78
N PRO A 327 -7.10 18.04 -25.81
CA PRO A 327 -8.55 18.00 -25.62
C PRO A 327 -8.95 16.74 -24.85
N LEU A 328 -10.02 16.85 -24.05
CA LEU A 328 -10.69 15.69 -23.48
C LEU A 328 -11.82 15.26 -24.42
N PHE A 329 -11.82 13.98 -24.80
CA PHE A 329 -12.92 13.34 -25.53
C PHE A 329 -13.60 12.29 -24.62
N PRO A 330 -14.54 12.70 -23.76
CA PRO A 330 -15.11 11.81 -22.76
C PRO A 330 -16.19 10.89 -23.36
N ARG A 331 -16.47 9.79 -22.68
CA ARG A 331 -17.44 8.76 -23.06
C ARG A 331 -18.90 9.21 -23.05
N ASN A 332 -19.20 10.39 -22.51
CA ASN A 332 -20.52 11.01 -22.53
C ASN A 332 -20.67 12.10 -23.62
N ALA A 333 -19.64 12.34 -24.43
CA ALA A 333 -19.71 13.24 -25.58
C ALA A 333 -20.09 12.46 -26.86
N PRO A 334 -21.02 12.96 -27.71
CA PRO A 334 -21.45 12.26 -28.93
C PRO A 334 -20.32 11.91 -29.91
N ARG A 335 -19.18 12.61 -29.85
CA ARG A 335 -18.02 12.35 -30.71
C ARG A 335 -17.19 11.15 -30.26
N SER A 336 -17.34 10.71 -29.02
CA SER A 336 -16.46 9.74 -28.35
C SER A 336 -17.20 8.81 -27.40
N ASP A 337 -18.52 8.65 -27.55
CA ASP A 337 -19.36 7.71 -26.78
C ASP A 337 -19.30 6.27 -27.30
N HIS A 338 -18.57 6.06 -28.41
CA HIS A 338 -18.30 4.78 -29.05
C HIS A 338 -16.80 4.61 -29.35
N PRO A 339 -16.22 3.39 -29.30
CA PRO A 339 -14.79 3.17 -29.56
C PRO A 339 -14.32 3.74 -30.90
N GLU A 340 -15.08 3.56 -31.98
CA GLU A 340 -14.72 4.09 -33.30
C GLU A 340 -14.65 5.63 -33.32
N GLY A 341 -15.56 6.29 -32.61
CA GLY A 341 -15.55 7.75 -32.44
C GLY A 341 -14.34 8.22 -31.65
N LEU A 342 -14.03 7.53 -30.54
CA LEU A 342 -12.83 7.77 -29.74
C LEU A 342 -11.54 7.62 -30.58
N PHE A 343 -11.43 6.53 -31.34
CA PHE A 343 -10.27 6.28 -32.20
C PHE A 343 -10.15 7.34 -33.31
N ALA A 344 -11.27 7.75 -33.90
CA ALA A 344 -11.29 8.84 -34.88
C ALA A 344 -10.86 10.17 -34.26
N ALA A 345 -11.26 10.46 -33.02
CA ALA A 345 -10.90 11.68 -32.32
C ALA A 345 -9.39 11.77 -32.04
N TYR A 346 -8.74 10.65 -31.71
CA TYR A 346 -7.29 10.57 -31.46
C TYR A 346 -6.45 10.11 -32.66
N ARG A 347 -7.02 10.01 -33.87
CA ARG A 347 -6.32 9.46 -35.05
C ARG A 347 -5.05 10.22 -35.42
N ASN A 348 -5.07 11.54 -35.23
CA ASN A 348 -3.97 12.43 -35.60
C ASN A 348 -3.14 12.89 -34.38
N PHE A 349 -3.39 12.30 -33.21
CA PHE A 349 -2.61 12.54 -32.01
C PHE A 349 -1.57 11.45 -31.85
N GLU A 350 -0.44 11.82 -31.27
CA GLU A 350 0.44 10.87 -30.59
C GLU A 350 -0.28 10.45 -29.31
N ALA A 351 -0.86 9.25 -29.33
CA ALA A 351 -1.66 8.72 -28.25
C ALA A 351 -1.48 7.21 -28.16
N LEU A 352 -1.57 6.70 -26.93
CA LEU A 352 -1.63 5.28 -26.63
C LEU A 352 -2.91 5.01 -25.84
N LEU A 353 -3.66 4.00 -26.25
CA LEU A 353 -4.88 3.55 -25.59
C LEU A 353 -4.64 2.13 -25.09
N ILE A 354 -4.73 1.92 -23.78
CA ILE A 354 -4.55 0.58 -23.18
C ILE A 354 -5.90 0.14 -22.62
N PRO A 355 -6.50 -0.96 -23.13
CA PRO A 355 -7.66 -1.58 -22.50
C PRO A 355 -7.37 -1.94 -21.04
N HIS A 356 -8.24 -1.51 -20.14
CA HIS A 356 -8.20 -1.81 -18.71
C HIS A 356 -9.10 -3.02 -18.40
N HIS A 357 -8.70 -3.78 -17.36
CA HIS A 357 -9.41 -4.95 -16.81
C HIS A 357 -10.15 -5.80 -17.88
N PRO A 358 -9.47 -6.22 -18.96
CA PRO A 358 -10.14 -6.71 -20.18
C PRO A 358 -11.03 -7.94 -19.97
N MET A 359 -10.74 -8.74 -18.94
CA MET A 359 -11.47 -9.94 -18.55
C MET A 359 -12.52 -9.68 -17.44
N SER A 360 -12.76 -8.42 -17.06
CA SER A 360 -13.73 -8.03 -16.04
C SER A 360 -15.13 -8.50 -16.41
N ALA A 361 -15.83 -9.13 -15.47
CA ALA A 361 -17.22 -9.51 -15.67
C ALA A 361 -18.19 -8.31 -15.69
N PHE A 362 -17.75 -7.12 -15.25
CA PHE A 362 -18.58 -5.92 -15.19
C PHE A 362 -18.48 -5.07 -16.46
N ARG A 363 -17.26 -4.82 -16.95
CA ARG A 363 -17.00 -4.04 -18.17
C ARG A 363 -15.86 -4.66 -18.99
N PRO A 364 -16.07 -5.85 -19.57
CA PRO A 364 -15.03 -6.50 -20.37
C PRO A 364 -14.70 -5.66 -21.60
N THR A 365 -13.48 -5.79 -22.09
CA THR A 365 -13.08 -5.15 -23.35
C THR A 365 -13.80 -5.82 -24.52
N ASP A 366 -14.52 -5.03 -25.31
CA ASP A 366 -15.15 -5.49 -26.56
C ASP A 366 -14.12 -5.50 -27.70
N TRP A 367 -13.49 -6.66 -27.89
CA TRP A 367 -12.43 -6.87 -28.88
C TRP A 367 -12.88 -6.78 -30.34
N ARG A 368 -14.17 -6.62 -30.63
CA ARG A 368 -14.65 -6.31 -31.99
C ARG A 368 -14.19 -4.93 -32.46
N PHE A 369 -13.86 -4.05 -31.52
CA PHE A 369 -13.34 -2.72 -31.79
C PHE A 369 -11.87 -2.62 -31.39
N HIS A 370 -11.00 -2.42 -32.38
CA HIS A 370 -9.56 -2.33 -32.18
C HIS A 370 -8.92 -1.39 -33.21
N ASP A 371 -8.05 -0.48 -32.75
CA ASP A 371 -7.18 0.31 -33.61
C ASP A 371 -5.72 -0.07 -33.32
N PRO A 372 -5.01 -0.76 -34.23
CA PRO A 372 -3.67 -1.29 -33.95
C PRO A 372 -2.59 -0.21 -33.81
N ARG A 373 -2.87 1.03 -34.22
CA ARG A 373 -1.95 2.16 -34.01
C ARG A 373 -2.09 2.70 -32.59
N LEU A 374 -3.34 2.89 -32.14
CA LEU A 374 -3.64 3.43 -30.82
C LEU A 374 -3.52 2.37 -29.72
N GLN A 375 -3.90 1.13 -29.98
CA GLN A 375 -3.97 0.06 -28.99
C GLN A 375 -2.93 -1.01 -29.29
N ARG A 376 -1.71 -0.82 -28.77
CA ARG A 376 -0.60 -1.77 -28.97
C ARG A 376 -0.33 -2.65 -27.76
N LEU A 377 -0.95 -2.32 -26.64
CA LEU A 377 -0.77 -2.98 -25.34
C LEU A 377 -2.14 -3.29 -24.73
N VAL A 378 -2.15 -4.19 -23.76
CA VAL A 378 -3.30 -4.52 -22.92
C VAL A 378 -2.84 -4.63 -21.48
N GLU A 379 -3.63 -4.11 -20.54
CA GLU A 379 -3.36 -4.28 -19.13
C GLU A 379 -3.71 -5.71 -18.71
N ILE A 380 -2.71 -6.48 -18.28
CA ILE A 380 -2.86 -7.88 -17.88
C ILE A 380 -2.98 -8.07 -16.36
N TYR A 381 -2.74 -7.01 -15.59
CA TYR A 381 -2.75 -7.03 -14.14
C TYR A 381 -3.15 -5.66 -13.58
N SER A 382 -4.03 -5.65 -12.58
CA SER A 382 -4.37 -4.46 -11.80
C SER A 382 -4.80 -4.86 -10.39
N LEU A 383 -5.16 -3.87 -9.56
CA LEU A 383 -5.73 -4.11 -8.23
C LEU A 383 -7.00 -4.98 -8.27
N HIS A 384 -7.66 -5.08 -9.43
CA HIS A 384 -8.85 -5.90 -9.61
C HIS A 384 -8.54 -7.38 -9.83
N GLY A 385 -7.29 -7.75 -10.14
CA GLY A 385 -6.86 -9.11 -10.40
C GLY A 385 -6.08 -9.23 -11.72
N ARG A 386 -5.96 -10.47 -12.19
CA ARG A 386 -5.13 -10.85 -13.35
C ARG A 386 -5.98 -11.24 -14.55
N SER A 387 -5.48 -10.90 -15.74
CA SER A 387 -6.08 -11.20 -17.05
C SER A 387 -5.14 -11.95 -18.00
N GLU A 388 -4.05 -12.53 -17.49
CA GLU A 388 -3.00 -13.17 -18.33
C GLU A 388 -3.47 -14.43 -19.07
N PHE A 389 -4.34 -15.25 -18.44
CA PHE A 389 -4.83 -16.51 -19.01
C PHE A 389 -6.15 -16.96 -18.37
N TYR A 390 -6.87 -17.87 -19.04
CA TYR A 390 -8.12 -18.45 -18.54
C TYR A 390 -7.91 -19.22 -17.23
N ALA A 391 -8.85 -19.13 -16.31
CA ALA A 391 -8.77 -19.76 -14.98
C ALA A 391 -7.52 -19.36 -14.19
N ASN A 392 -7.07 -18.11 -14.34
CA ASN A 392 -6.00 -17.55 -13.52
C ASN A 392 -6.34 -17.70 -12.03
N PRO A 393 -5.38 -18.10 -11.17
CA PRO A 393 -5.61 -18.25 -9.72
C PRO A 393 -6.08 -16.97 -9.01
N ASN A 394 -5.89 -15.79 -9.60
CA ASN A 394 -6.43 -14.52 -9.08
C ASN A 394 -7.16 -13.74 -10.19
N PRO A 395 -8.35 -14.19 -10.62
CA PRO A 395 -9.06 -13.57 -11.74
C PRO A 395 -9.71 -12.25 -11.33
N ILE A 396 -10.02 -11.40 -12.30
CA ILE A 396 -10.77 -10.17 -12.04
C ILE A 396 -12.17 -10.50 -11.50
N THR A 397 -12.46 -10.11 -10.25
CA THR A 397 -13.73 -10.43 -9.60
C THR A 397 -14.76 -9.29 -9.75
N PRO A 398 -16.08 -9.58 -9.84
CA PRO A 398 -17.11 -8.56 -10.09
C PRO A 398 -17.33 -7.56 -8.95
N ARG A 399 -16.67 -7.73 -7.80
CA ARG A 399 -16.86 -6.91 -6.59
C ARG A 399 -15.57 -6.85 -5.78
N THR A 400 -14.67 -5.96 -6.18
CA THR A 400 -13.88 -5.21 -5.20
C THR A 400 -14.87 -4.26 -4.51
N PRO A 401 -15.33 -4.48 -3.27
CA PRO A 401 -16.23 -3.55 -2.60
C PRO A 401 -15.66 -2.12 -2.62
N PRO A 402 -16.50 -1.06 -2.60
CA PRO A 402 -16.06 0.32 -2.83
C PRO A 402 -14.97 0.81 -1.88
N ASP A 403 -14.84 0.21 -0.69
CA ASP A 403 -13.79 0.48 0.29
C ASP A 403 -12.44 -0.16 -0.08
N GLN A 404 -12.43 -1.19 -0.93
CA GLN A 404 -11.23 -1.83 -1.48
C GLN A 404 -10.69 -1.15 -2.74
N LYS A 405 -11.43 -0.19 -3.34
CA LYS A 405 -10.92 0.60 -4.47
C LYS A 405 -9.75 1.53 -4.11
N TYR A 406 -9.53 1.85 -2.82
CA TYR A 406 -8.66 2.97 -2.40
C TYR A 406 -7.63 2.67 -1.32
N THR A 407 -7.19 1.42 -1.20
CA THR A 407 -6.05 1.09 -0.35
C THR A 407 -5.20 0.04 -1.03
N THR A 408 -4.18 0.45 -1.78
CA THR A 408 -2.94 -0.31 -1.79
C THR A 408 -2.11 0.14 -0.58
N PRO A 409 -1.33 -0.75 0.05
CA PRO A 409 -0.50 -1.77 -0.60
C PRO A 409 -0.90 -3.21 -0.18
N GLN A 410 -0.86 -4.27 -0.99
CA GLN A 410 -0.21 -4.59 -2.27
C GLN A 410 -0.84 -5.91 -2.79
N SER A 411 -0.91 -6.04 -4.12
CA SER A 411 -0.79 -7.24 -4.98
C SER A 411 -1.58 -8.54 -4.77
#